data_AF-A0A395J0F4-F1
#
_entry.id   AF-A0A395J0F4-F1
#
_cell.length_a   1.000
_cell.length_b   1.000
_cell.length_c   1.000
_cell.angle_alpha   90.00
_cell.angle_beta   90.00
_cell.angle_gamma   90.00
#
_symmetry.space_group_name_H-M   'P 1'
#
loop_
_entity.id
_entity.type
_entity.pdbx_description
1 polymer ?
#
loop_
_entity_poly.entity_id
_entity_poly.type
_entity_poly.pdbx_seq_one_letter_code
_entity_poly.pdbx_strand_id
1 'polypeptide(L)'
;MRTSNQDLDLSILRSSPPDGTELRQANQTFNKALADNDSLASPTRRYAKRMTRLVESQNAEIALLRKQLADAQEVIETRKKRTKGKRVKLQGQFVFSSEEVLKMVREAEEKSKEKKPRGRPRKRPIEELEEEAEEEEPDSSSSDLELELDECVARRTRSHREN
;
A
#
# COMPACT_ATOMS: atom_id res chain seq x y z
N MET A 1 -48.95 -19.01 10.47
CA MET A 1 -48.77 -18.32 9.19
C MET A 1 -47.31 -18.45 8.80
N ARG A 2 -47.02 -18.98 7.60
CA ARG A 2 -45.63 -19.13 7.11
C ARG A 2 -45.18 -17.78 6.57
N THR A 3 -44.28 -17.11 7.29
CA THR A 3 -43.54 -15.97 6.73
C THR A 3 -42.71 -16.50 5.58
N SER A 4 -42.85 -15.89 4.40
CA SER A 4 -42.01 -16.14 3.25
C SER A 4 -40.54 -16.05 3.68
N ASN A 5 -39.83 -17.18 3.63
CA ASN A 5 -38.37 -17.19 3.77
C ASN A 5 -37.83 -16.38 2.59
N GLN A 6 -37.49 -15.11 2.82
CA GLN A 6 -36.47 -14.47 2.01
C GLN A 6 -35.19 -15.23 2.33
N ASP A 7 -34.87 -16.25 1.52
CA ASP A 7 -33.67 -17.05 1.71
C ASP A 7 -32.47 -16.10 1.58
N LEU A 8 -31.90 -15.75 2.73
CA LEU A 8 -30.64 -15.04 2.82
C LEU A 8 -29.58 -15.94 2.19
N ASP A 9 -28.94 -15.47 1.13
CA ASP A 9 -27.86 -16.21 0.51
C ASP A 9 -26.65 -16.28 1.46
N LEU A 10 -26.37 -17.49 1.95
CA LEU A 10 -25.24 -17.77 2.86
C LEU A 10 -23.98 -18.17 2.10
N SER A 11 -24.02 -18.32 0.78
CA SER A 11 -22.88 -18.72 -0.04
C SER A 11 -21.70 -17.77 0.14
N ILE A 12 -21.99 -16.48 0.32
CA ILE A 12 -21.01 -15.42 0.51
C ILE A 12 -20.12 -15.62 1.75
N LEU A 13 -20.66 -16.24 2.80
CA LEU A 13 -19.91 -16.50 4.04
C LEU A 13 -18.85 -17.60 3.87
N ARG A 14 -18.85 -18.31 2.72
CA ARG A 14 -17.87 -19.35 2.40
C ARG A 14 -16.65 -18.82 1.62
N SER A 15 -16.69 -17.56 1.18
CA SER A 15 -15.62 -16.95 0.37
C SER A 15 -14.64 -16.11 1.22
N SER A 16 -13.37 -15.98 0.81
CA SER A 16 -12.33 -15.23 1.54
C SER A 16 -11.36 -14.46 0.62
N PRO A 17 -11.55 -13.13 0.44
CA PRO A 17 -12.58 -12.31 1.04
C PRO A 17 -13.89 -12.50 0.26
N PRO A 18 -15.04 -12.24 0.87
CA PRO A 18 -16.27 -12.10 0.12
C PRO A 18 -16.22 -10.94 -0.85
N ASP A 19 -16.87 -11.10 -2.00
CA ASP A 19 -17.01 -9.99 -2.93
C ASP A 19 -17.74 -8.84 -2.23
N GLY A 20 -17.16 -7.64 -2.33
CA GLY A 20 -17.65 -6.47 -1.60
C GLY A 20 -19.04 -6.05 -2.09
N THR A 21 -19.35 -6.27 -3.36
CA THR A 21 -20.66 -5.88 -3.91
C THR A 21 -21.75 -6.85 -3.49
N GLU A 22 -21.47 -8.16 -3.54
CA GLU A 22 -22.36 -9.20 -3.04
C GLU A 22 -22.60 -9.03 -1.53
N LEU A 23 -21.56 -8.69 -0.76
CA LEU A 23 -21.65 -8.50 0.70
C LEU A 23 -22.57 -7.35 1.06
N ARG A 24 -22.44 -6.22 0.35
CA ARG A 24 -23.32 -5.06 0.53
C ARG A 24 -24.78 -5.41 0.20
N GLN A 25 -25.00 -6.18 -0.88
CA GLN A 25 -26.34 -6.61 -1.27
C GLN A 25 -26.97 -7.53 -0.23
N ALA A 26 -26.24 -8.55 0.24
CA ALA A 26 -26.69 -9.48 1.27
C ALA A 26 -26.97 -8.77 2.61
N ASN A 27 -26.13 -7.83 3.02
CA ASN A 27 -26.39 -7.04 4.22
C ASN A 27 -27.58 -6.09 4.06
N GLN A 28 -27.83 -5.58 2.85
CA GLN A 28 -29.00 -4.75 2.58
C GLN A 28 -30.30 -5.56 2.66
N THR A 29 -30.34 -6.78 2.12
CA THR A 29 -31.50 -7.68 2.25
C THR A 29 -31.73 -8.09 3.70
N PHE A 30 -30.67 -8.46 4.42
CA PHE A 30 -30.72 -8.74 5.86
C PHE A 30 -31.28 -7.57 6.67
N ASN A 31 -30.77 -6.35 6.44
CA ASN A 31 -31.20 -5.17 7.18
C ASN A 31 -32.64 -4.74 6.85
N LYS A 32 -33.13 -5.01 5.63
CA LYS A 32 -34.54 -4.83 5.25
C LYS A 32 -35.41 -5.83 5.99
N ALA A 33 -35.10 -7.12 5.92
CA ALA A 33 -35.83 -8.15 6.65
C ALA A 33 -35.86 -7.85 8.16
N LEU A 34 -34.75 -7.41 8.75
CA LEU A 34 -34.67 -7.03 10.16
C LEU A 34 -35.54 -5.81 10.53
N ALA A 35 -35.74 -4.88 9.59
CA ALA A 35 -36.62 -3.72 9.79
C ALA A 35 -38.10 -4.12 9.78
N ASP A 36 -38.47 -5.08 8.94
CA ASP A 36 -39.85 -5.59 8.82
C ASP A 36 -40.24 -6.53 9.98
N ASN A 37 -39.27 -6.96 10.82
CA ASN A 37 -39.50 -7.82 11.97
C ASN A 37 -39.77 -7.00 13.25
N ASP A 38 -41.04 -6.91 13.65
CA ASP A 38 -41.48 -6.20 14.86
C ASP A 38 -41.30 -6.99 16.17
N SER A 39 -41.08 -8.30 16.09
CA SER A 39 -40.88 -9.17 17.26
C SER A 39 -39.54 -8.98 17.97
N LEU A 40 -38.57 -8.35 17.30
CA LEU A 40 -37.20 -8.22 17.78
C LEU A 40 -37.01 -6.92 18.59
N ALA A 41 -36.43 -7.06 19.78
CA ALA A 41 -36.12 -5.92 20.63
C ALA A 41 -35.18 -4.90 19.93
N SER A 42 -35.42 -3.62 20.19
CA SER A 42 -34.65 -2.50 19.58
C SER A 42 -33.12 -2.61 19.75
N PRO A 43 -32.59 -2.96 20.95
CA PRO A 43 -31.15 -3.12 21.13
C PRO A 43 -30.54 -4.19 20.22
N THR A 44 -31.20 -5.33 20.07
CA THR A 44 -30.75 -6.44 19.21
C THR A 44 -30.72 -6.02 17.75
N ARG A 45 -31.75 -5.31 17.27
CA ARG A 45 -31.77 -4.78 15.89
C ARG A 45 -30.65 -3.78 15.64
N ARG A 46 -30.41 -2.89 16.61
CA ARG A 46 -29.31 -1.90 16.52
C ARG A 46 -27.95 -2.60 16.48
N TYR A 47 -27.76 -3.63 17.30
CA TYR A 47 -26.53 -4.41 17.31
C TYR A 47 -26.30 -5.10 15.95
N ALA A 48 -27.30 -5.80 15.43
CA ALA A 48 -27.20 -6.46 14.12
C ALA A 48 -26.89 -5.48 12.97
N LYS A 49 -27.54 -4.30 12.93
CA LYS A 49 -27.22 -3.23 11.96
C LYS A 49 -25.79 -2.71 12.08
N ARG A 50 -25.24 -2.64 13.30
CA ARG A 50 -23.83 -2.25 13.52
C ARG A 50 -22.89 -3.35 13.05
N MET A 51 -23.23 -4.61 13.28
CA MET A 51 -22.45 -5.76 12.83
C MET A 51 -22.33 -5.80 11.30
N THR A 52 -23.40 -5.56 10.54
CA THR A 52 -23.31 -5.55 9.07
C THR A 52 -22.36 -4.45 8.56
N ARG A 53 -22.43 -3.25 9.15
CA ARG A 53 -21.53 -2.14 8.81
C ARG A 53 -20.08 -2.44 9.16
N LEU A 54 -19.85 -3.05 10.32
CA LEU A 54 -18.52 -3.46 10.75
C LEU A 54 -17.92 -4.46 9.75
N VAL A 55 -18.68 -5.49 9.36
CA VAL A 55 -18.22 -6.50 8.41
C VAL A 55 -17.92 -5.89 7.04
N GLU A 56 -18.74 -4.94 6.56
CA GLU A 56 -18.45 -4.20 5.33
C GLU A 56 -17.15 -3.40 5.41
N SER A 57 -16.95 -2.66 6.52
CA SER A 57 -15.72 -1.88 6.72
C SER A 57 -14.48 -2.76 6.79
N GLN A 58 -14.55 -3.88 7.50
CA GLN A 58 -13.44 -4.84 7.60
C GLN A 58 -13.15 -5.50 6.24
N ASN A 59 -14.17 -5.82 5.45
CA ASN A 59 -13.95 -6.37 4.12
C ASN A 59 -13.25 -5.37 3.19
N ALA A 60 -13.65 -4.10 3.25
CA ALA A 60 -12.99 -3.03 2.50
C ALA A 60 -11.53 -2.85 2.93
N GLU A 61 -11.25 -2.88 4.23
CA GLU A 61 -9.89 -2.82 4.77
C GLU A 61 -9.04 -4.01 4.30
N ILE A 62 -9.57 -5.23 4.35
CA ILE A 62 -8.89 -6.43 3.85
C ILE A 62 -8.58 -6.31 2.36
N ALA A 63 -9.52 -5.79 1.55
CA ALA A 63 -9.30 -5.57 0.13
C ALA A 63 -8.17 -4.57 -0.14
N LEU A 64 -8.13 -3.47 0.61
CA LEU A 64 -7.05 -2.48 0.52
C LEU A 64 -5.70 -3.07 0.93
N LEU A 65 -5.64 -3.81 2.04
CA LEU A 65 -4.42 -4.46 2.50
C LEU A 65 -3.89 -5.47 1.50
N ARG A 66 -4.77 -6.31 0.91
CA ARG A 66 -4.36 -7.27 -0.13
C ARG A 66 -3.80 -6.57 -1.37
N LYS A 67 -4.39 -5.43 -1.77
CA LYS A 67 -3.85 -4.62 -2.87
C LYS A 67 -2.48 -4.05 -2.53
N GLN A 68 -2.32 -3.43 -1.36
CA GLN A 68 -1.03 -2.89 -0.91
C GLN A 68 0.06 -3.98 -0.84
N LEU A 69 -0.29 -5.18 -0.39
CA LEU A 69 0.63 -6.32 -0.39
C LEU A 69 1.03 -6.75 -1.80
N ALA A 70 0.08 -6.81 -2.73
CA ALA A 70 0.38 -7.13 -4.13
C ALA A 70 1.32 -6.08 -4.76
N ASP A 71 1.01 -4.79 -4.58
CA ASP A 71 1.83 -3.68 -5.09
C ASP A 71 3.26 -3.72 -4.49
N ALA A 72 3.37 -3.96 -3.19
CA ALA A 72 4.67 -4.09 -2.51
C ALA A 72 5.46 -5.31 -3.01
N GLN A 73 4.79 -6.44 -3.23
CA GLN A 73 5.42 -7.64 -3.78
C GLN A 73 5.91 -7.40 -5.20
N GLU A 74 5.14 -6.73 -6.05
CA GLU A 74 5.56 -6.37 -7.41
C GLU A 74 6.82 -5.50 -7.40
N VAL A 75 6.88 -4.48 -6.53
CA VAL A 75 8.07 -3.64 -6.36
C VAL A 75 9.26 -4.44 -5.86
N ILE A 76 9.04 -5.38 -4.93
CA ILE A 76 10.11 -6.25 -4.41
C ILE A 76 10.60 -7.20 -5.51
N GLU A 77 9.72 -7.81 -6.29
CA GLU A 77 10.09 -8.73 -7.37
C GLU A 77 10.87 -8.01 -8.47
N THR A 78 10.42 -6.82 -8.89
CA THR A 78 11.12 -5.99 -9.87
C THR A 78 12.50 -5.56 -9.35
N ARG A 79 12.66 -5.24 -8.06
CA ARG A 79 13.96 -4.92 -7.45
C ARG A 79 14.87 -6.13 -7.23
N LYS A 80 14.30 -7.27 -6.82
CA LYS A 80 15.05 -8.53 -6.58
C LYS A 80 15.62 -9.08 -7.88
N LYS A 81 14.94 -8.88 -9.01
CA LYS A 81 15.45 -9.20 -10.35
C LYS A 81 16.56 -8.22 -10.71
N ARG A 82 17.82 -8.60 -10.47
CA ARG A 82 18.96 -7.92 -11.10
C ARG A 82 18.84 -8.11 -12.61
N THR A 83 18.61 -7.03 -13.35
CA THR A 83 18.52 -7.04 -14.82
C THR A 83 19.85 -6.70 -15.50
N LYS A 84 20.79 -6.10 -14.75
CA LYS A 84 22.08 -5.64 -15.25
C LYS A 84 23.23 -6.06 -14.34
N GLY A 85 24.43 -6.13 -14.91
CA GLY A 85 25.67 -6.41 -14.21
C GLY A 85 26.19 -7.83 -14.40
N LYS A 86 27.35 -8.11 -13.80
CA LYS A 86 28.12 -9.35 -13.99
C LYS A 86 27.32 -10.60 -13.61
N ARG A 87 26.65 -10.57 -12.45
CA ARG A 87 25.90 -11.71 -11.91
C ARG A 87 24.75 -12.14 -12.83
N VAL A 88 24.14 -11.20 -13.54
CA VAL A 88 23.03 -11.48 -14.46
C VAL A 88 23.53 -12.19 -15.71
N LYS A 89 24.71 -11.81 -16.22
CA LYS A 89 25.32 -12.50 -17.36
C LYS A 89 25.70 -13.94 -17.00
N LEU A 90 26.25 -14.16 -15.80
CA LEU A 90 26.68 -15.49 -15.35
C LEU A 90 25.51 -16.39 -14.94
N GLN A 91 24.36 -15.82 -14.59
CA GLN A 91 23.20 -16.62 -14.16
C GLN A 91 22.62 -17.40 -15.34
N GLY A 92 22.58 -18.73 -15.24
CA GLY A 92 22.05 -19.62 -16.28
C GLY A 92 23.05 -20.01 -17.38
N GLN A 93 24.30 -19.54 -17.30
CA GLN A 93 25.39 -20.03 -18.16
C GLN A 93 26.04 -21.26 -17.53
N PHE A 94 26.08 -22.36 -18.29
CA PHE A 94 26.89 -23.52 -17.97
C PHE A 94 28.33 -23.23 -18.38
N VAL A 95 29.25 -23.30 -17.43
CA VAL A 95 30.67 -22.97 -17.61
C VAL A 95 31.49 -24.11 -17.04
N PHE A 96 32.48 -24.58 -17.79
CA PHE A 96 33.28 -25.75 -17.42
C PHE A 96 34.63 -25.36 -16.82
N SER A 97 35.07 -24.11 -16.99
CA SER A 97 36.32 -23.59 -16.42
C SER A 97 36.19 -22.21 -15.77
N SER A 98 37.11 -21.89 -14.86
CA SER A 98 37.22 -20.57 -14.22
C SER A 98 37.67 -19.48 -15.20
N GLU A 99 38.43 -19.83 -16.23
CA GLU A 99 38.90 -18.89 -17.26
C GLU A 99 37.73 -18.35 -18.10
N GLU A 100 36.78 -19.22 -18.45
CA GLU A 100 35.55 -18.85 -19.14
C GLU A 100 34.73 -17.83 -18.32
N VAL A 101 34.62 -18.04 -17.00
CA VAL A 101 33.97 -17.10 -16.08
C VAL A 101 34.66 -15.74 -16.09
N LEU A 102 36.00 -15.71 -16.00
CA LEU A 102 36.79 -14.47 -15.99
C LEU A 102 36.68 -13.68 -17.31
N LYS A 103 36.60 -14.38 -18.45
CA LYS A 103 36.40 -13.75 -19.76
C LYS A 103 35.04 -13.06 -19.84
N MET A 104 33.97 -13.75 -19.46
CA MET A 104 32.61 -13.20 -19.47
C MET A 104 32.46 -12.01 -18.53
N VAL A 105 33.15 -12.02 -17.38
CA VAL A 105 33.18 -10.89 -16.45
C VAL A 105 33.89 -9.68 -17.06
N ARG A 106 35.05 -9.85 -17.69
CA ARG A 106 35.79 -8.75 -18.34
C ARG A 106 34.97 -8.08 -19.45
N GLU A 107 34.38 -8.87 -20.34
CA GLU A 107 33.50 -8.34 -21.41
C GLU A 107 32.27 -7.61 -20.86
N ALA A 108 31.79 -7.97 -19.66
CA ALA A 108 30.72 -7.25 -18.98
C ALA A 108 31.15 -5.90 -18.42
N GLU A 109 32.38 -5.79 -17.94
CA GLU A 109 32.92 -4.54 -17.44
C GLU A 109 33.16 -3.53 -18.55
N GLU A 110 33.77 -3.95 -19.65
CA GLU A 110 34.12 -3.06 -20.77
C GLU A 110 32.87 -2.40 -21.37
N LYS A 111 31.85 -3.21 -21.69
CA LYS A 111 30.54 -2.73 -22.19
C LYS A 111 29.81 -1.78 -21.23
N SER A 112 30.14 -1.82 -19.94
CA SER A 112 29.57 -0.92 -18.92
C SER A 112 30.34 0.39 -18.74
N LYS A 113 31.65 0.40 -19.04
CA LYS A 113 32.52 1.57 -18.96
C LYS A 113 32.22 2.55 -20.10
N GLU A 114 31.87 2.03 -21.28
CA GLU A 114 31.55 2.81 -22.48
C GLU A 114 30.27 3.67 -22.36
N LYS A 115 29.29 3.27 -21.52
CA LYS A 115 27.96 3.92 -21.44
C LYS A 115 27.83 5.02 -20.38
N LYS A 116 28.91 5.48 -19.73
CA LYS A 116 28.80 6.50 -18.67
C LYS A 116 28.93 7.92 -19.24
N PRO A 117 27.86 8.74 -19.29
CA PRO A 117 28.06 10.17 -19.20
C PRO A 117 28.61 10.46 -17.80
N ARG A 118 29.88 10.86 -17.73
CA ARG A 118 30.48 11.37 -16.49
C ARG A 118 29.83 12.72 -16.19
N GLY A 119 28.85 12.76 -15.30
CA GLY A 119 28.35 14.01 -14.76
C GLY A 119 27.00 13.90 -14.06
N ARG A 120 26.96 14.25 -12.77
CA ARG A 120 25.74 14.79 -12.16
C ARG A 120 25.63 16.22 -12.69
N PRO A 121 24.59 16.62 -13.42
CA PRO A 121 24.38 18.04 -13.68
C PRO A 121 24.29 18.74 -12.33
N ARG A 122 25.21 19.66 -12.06
CA ARG A 122 25.18 20.51 -10.87
C ARG A 122 23.86 21.28 -10.94
N LYS A 123 23.08 21.27 -9.85
CA LYS A 123 21.94 22.18 -9.72
C LYS A 123 22.49 23.61 -9.83
N ARG A 124 22.02 24.39 -10.80
CA ARG A 124 22.25 25.84 -10.79
C ARG A 124 21.44 26.41 -9.62
N PRO A 125 21.95 27.42 -8.89
CA PRO A 125 21.11 28.22 -8.00
C PRO A 125 19.95 28.80 -8.82
N ILE A 126 18.75 28.71 -8.28
CA ILE A 126 17.54 29.29 -8.86
C ILE A 126 17.65 30.80 -8.64
N GLU A 127 17.67 31.59 -9.73
CA GLU A 127 17.41 33.02 -9.63
C GLU A 127 15.95 33.19 -9.23
N GLU A 128 15.72 33.88 -8.11
CA GLU A 128 14.41 34.29 -7.64
C GLU A 128 13.81 35.23 -8.71
N LEU A 129 12.91 34.68 -9.50
CA LEU A 129 12.12 35.45 -10.44
C LEU A 129 10.95 36.00 -9.63
N GLU A 130 11.00 37.28 -9.31
CA GLU A 130 9.87 38.06 -8.83
C GLU A 130 8.77 37.98 -9.91
N GLU A 131 7.80 37.09 -9.71
CA GLU A 131 6.50 37.21 -10.36
C GLU A 131 5.59 37.98 -9.40
N GLU A 132 5.47 39.28 -9.66
CA GLU A 132 4.30 40.06 -9.30
C GLU A 132 3.06 39.34 -9.85
N ALA A 133 2.22 38.83 -8.96
CA ALA A 133 0.86 38.42 -9.27
C ALA A 133 -0.07 39.03 -8.23
N GLU A 134 -1.02 39.80 -8.78
CA GLU A 134 -1.98 40.69 -8.15
C GLU A 134 -2.77 40.06 -6.99
N GLU A 135 -3.14 40.93 -6.05
CA GLU A 135 -4.03 40.63 -4.94
C GLU A 135 -5.40 40.15 -5.40
N GLU A 136 -5.85 38.99 -4.90
CA GLU A 136 -7.26 38.77 -4.61
C GLU A 136 -7.41 38.21 -3.19
N GLU A 137 -7.93 39.06 -2.31
CA GLU A 137 -8.61 38.66 -1.06
C GLU A 137 -9.83 37.79 -1.38
N PRO A 138 -10.10 36.74 -0.58
CA PRO A 138 -11.26 36.88 0.30
C PRO A 138 -11.05 36.34 1.72
N ASP A 139 -11.01 37.26 2.67
CA ASP A 139 -11.79 37.36 3.91
C ASP A 139 -12.35 36.06 4.57
N SER A 140 -11.80 35.82 5.77
CA SER A 140 -12.46 35.33 7.00
C SER A 140 -12.81 33.84 7.23
N SER A 141 -12.04 33.19 8.14
CA SER A 141 -12.43 32.94 9.56
C SER A 141 -12.05 31.56 10.14
N SER A 142 -11.19 31.57 11.18
CA SER A 142 -11.16 30.72 12.42
C SER A 142 -11.02 29.17 12.28
N SER A 143 -10.22 28.41 13.02
CA SER A 143 -9.53 28.53 14.31
C SER A 143 -8.40 27.48 14.40
N ASP A 144 -7.24 27.94 14.86
CA ASP A 144 -6.37 27.37 15.90
C ASP A 144 -6.72 25.97 16.46
N LEU A 145 -5.85 24.97 16.22
CA LEU A 145 -5.62 23.88 17.18
C LEU A 145 -4.12 23.51 17.18
N GLU A 146 -3.55 23.70 18.35
CA GLU A 146 -2.14 23.70 18.70
C GLU A 146 -1.44 22.35 18.51
N LEU A 147 -0.16 22.46 18.18
CA LEU A 147 0.82 21.38 18.06
C LEU A 147 1.19 20.83 19.45
N GLU A 148 1.06 19.52 19.65
CA GLU A 148 1.77 18.81 20.72
C GLU A 148 2.59 17.66 20.09
N LEU A 149 3.77 18.02 19.56
CA LEU A 149 4.80 17.11 19.09
C LEU A 149 5.96 17.15 20.08
N ASP A 150 5.98 16.21 21.01
CA ASP A 150 7.17 15.76 21.75
C ASP A 150 6.88 14.32 22.22
N GLU A 151 7.64 13.28 21.92
CA GLU A 151 9.00 13.06 22.42
C GLU A 151 9.68 11.96 21.57
N CYS A 152 10.61 12.34 20.69
CA CYS A 152 11.48 11.38 20.00
C CYS A 152 12.54 10.84 20.97
N VAL A 153 12.31 9.63 21.51
CA VAL A 153 13.30 8.90 22.32
C VAL A 153 14.49 8.46 21.45
N ALA A 154 15.58 9.23 21.46
CA ALA A 154 16.86 8.82 20.89
C ALA A 154 17.67 7.99 21.90
N ARG A 155 17.63 6.65 21.80
CA ARG A 155 18.53 5.76 22.55
C ARG A 155 19.86 5.54 21.81
N ARG A 156 20.93 6.06 22.43
CA ARG A 156 22.34 5.58 22.52
C ARG A 156 23.16 5.30 21.25
N THR A 157 24.21 6.11 21.10
CA THR A 157 25.53 5.74 20.54
C THR A 157 26.58 6.45 21.41
N ARG A 158 27.79 5.97 21.74
CA ARG A 158 28.61 4.80 21.42
C ARG A 158 29.67 4.74 22.54
N SER A 159 30.13 3.54 22.89
CA SER A 159 31.26 3.29 23.80
C SER A 159 32.55 3.95 23.29
N HIS A 160 33.23 4.69 24.17
CA HIS A 160 34.61 5.13 23.96
C HIS A 160 35.55 3.94 24.25
N ARG A 161 36.42 3.60 23.30
CA ARG A 161 37.57 2.71 23.51
C ARG A 161 38.80 3.48 23.09
N GLU A 162 39.64 3.82 24.05
CA GLU A 162 41.02 4.27 23.80
C GLU A 162 41.96 3.26 24.45
N ASN A 163 43.03 2.95 23.71
CA ASN A 163 44.16 2.13 24.14
C ASN A 163 45.18 3.01 24.83
#